data_AF-A0A2T4J4T3-F1
#
_entry.id   AF-A0A2T4J4T3-F1
#
_cell.length_a   1.000
_cell.length_b   1.000
_cell.length_c   1.000
_cell.angle_alpha   90.00
_cell.angle_beta   90.00
_cell.angle_gamma   90.00
#
_symmetry.space_group_name_H-M   'P 1'
#
loop_
_entity.id
_entity.type
_entity.pdbx_description
1 polymer ?
#
loop_
_entity_poly.entity_id
_entity_poly.type
_entity_poly.pdbx_seq_one_letter_code
_entity_poly.pdbx_strand_id
1 'polypeptide(L)'
;MDGNDMKATGKCPVMHGGNTAMGTSNMDWWPNALNLDILHQHDTKTNPLAGFAYRDAVKTLDVAALKADLRALMTDSQEWWPADWGHYGGLMIRMAWHAAGSYRTADGRGGGGTGNQRFAPLNSWPDNVNLDKARRLLWPVKKKYGNKISWADLIILAGNVAYESMGLKTFGFAFGREDIWHPEKDTYWGSEKEWLGTSRYDGESRETLENPLAAVQMGLIYVNPEGVNGVPDPLRTAQDVRVTFARMAMNDEETVALTAGGHTVGKCHGNGNAAELGADPEAADVCEQGLGWINHTNRGIGRNTVTSGIEGAWTTHPTKWDNGYFYLLLNYDWELKKSPAGAWQWEPVNIKEEDKPVDVEDPSIRYNPIMTDADMAMKMDPIYREISERFYKDPDHFTEVFARAWFKLTHRDMGPKARYIGPEVPAEDLIWQDPVPAGRSDYDVAAVKARIAASGLSMADMVATAWDSARTFRGSDMRGGANGARIRLAPQKDWEGNEPARLARVLSVLEPIAA
;
A
#
# COMPACT_ATOMS: atom_id res chain seq x y z
N MET A 1 49.07 0.85 -15.46
CA MET A 1 48.90 2.27 -15.83
C MET A 1 48.15 2.24 -17.13
N ASP A 2 46.84 2.03 -17.05
CA ASP A 2 45.85 3.02 -17.50
C ASP A 2 44.47 2.55 -16.97
N GLY A 3 43.96 3.14 -15.90
CA GLY A 3 43.28 4.42 -16.04
C GLY A 3 41.83 4.18 -16.45
N ASN A 4 41.07 3.42 -15.65
CA ASN A 4 39.62 3.34 -15.80
C ASN A 4 39.00 4.21 -14.70
N ASP A 5 38.99 5.52 -14.96
CA ASP A 5 38.27 6.52 -14.18
C ASP A 5 36.77 6.30 -14.36
N MET A 6 36.23 5.31 -13.64
CA MET A 6 34.81 5.32 -13.31
C MET A 6 34.62 6.34 -12.20
N LYS A 7 33.90 7.43 -12.47
CA LYS A 7 33.39 8.34 -11.43
C LYS A 7 32.55 7.53 -10.45
N ALA A 8 33.15 7.17 -9.32
CA ALA A 8 32.47 6.49 -8.22
C ALA A 8 31.54 7.50 -7.54
N THR A 9 30.23 7.36 -7.77
CA THR A 9 29.21 8.02 -6.96
C THR A 9 29.04 7.23 -5.65
N GLY A 10 29.36 7.87 -4.52
CA GLY A 10 29.01 7.39 -3.18
C GLY A 10 29.97 6.42 -2.50
N LYS A 11 31.22 6.82 -2.20
CA LYS A 11 31.99 6.19 -1.12
C LYS A 11 31.89 7.03 0.14
N CYS A 12 31.54 6.42 1.28
CA CYS A 12 31.66 7.05 2.59
C CYS A 12 33.11 7.52 2.77
N PRO A 13 33.37 8.82 2.99
CA PRO A 13 34.72 9.40 2.96
C PRO A 13 35.57 9.05 4.19
N VAL A 14 35.03 8.28 5.14
CA VAL A 14 35.69 7.89 6.39
C VAL A 14 35.84 6.37 6.44
N MET A 15 37.06 5.86 6.25
CA MET A 15 37.38 4.43 6.38
C MET A 15 37.50 4.07 7.87
N HIS A 16 36.42 3.57 8.46
CA HIS A 16 36.48 2.93 9.78
C HIS A 16 37.08 1.53 9.63
N GLY A 17 38.08 1.17 10.47
CA GLY A 17 38.82 -0.11 10.38
C GLY A 17 38.02 -1.38 10.74
N GLY A 18 36.72 -1.27 11.02
CA GLY A 18 35.82 -2.40 11.24
C GLY A 18 34.77 -2.47 10.12
N ASN A 19 34.30 -3.68 9.78
CA ASN A 19 33.22 -3.88 8.81
C ASN A 19 31.85 -3.56 9.44
N THR A 20 31.70 -2.32 9.94
CA THR A 20 30.53 -1.81 10.67
C THR A 20 29.60 -1.00 9.77
N ALA A 21 29.91 -0.89 8.47
CA ALA A 21 29.10 -0.20 7.47
C ALA A 21 28.77 -1.16 6.32
N MET A 22 27.58 -1.03 5.74
CA MET A 22 27.11 -1.94 4.67
C MET A 22 27.71 -1.64 3.28
N GLY A 23 28.58 -0.63 3.15
CA GLY A 23 29.06 -0.11 1.86
C GLY A 23 30.02 -1.02 1.08
N THR A 24 30.48 -2.12 1.68
CA THR A 24 31.28 -3.15 1.00
C THR A 24 30.90 -4.52 1.53
N SER A 25 30.43 -5.40 0.64
CA SER A 25 30.10 -6.79 0.96
C SER A 25 31.07 -7.74 0.27
N ASN A 26 31.42 -8.86 0.91
CA ASN A 26 32.15 -9.92 0.21
C ASN A 26 31.38 -10.44 -1.01
N MET A 27 30.05 -10.33 -1.00
CA MET A 27 29.18 -10.75 -2.09
C MET A 27 29.30 -9.85 -3.32
N ASP A 28 29.93 -8.66 -3.21
CA ASP A 28 30.20 -7.80 -4.37
C ASP A 28 31.15 -8.49 -5.37
N TRP A 29 32.01 -9.41 -4.90
CA TRP A 29 32.84 -10.26 -5.76
C TRP A 29 32.06 -11.36 -6.49
N TRP A 30 30.92 -11.78 -5.93
CA TRP A 30 30.07 -12.87 -6.45
C TRP A 30 28.59 -12.45 -6.51
N PRO A 31 28.24 -11.48 -7.37
CA PRO A 31 26.89 -10.93 -7.42
C PRO A 31 25.81 -11.96 -7.81
N ASN A 32 26.19 -13.10 -8.38
CA ASN A 32 25.28 -14.19 -8.77
C ASN A 32 25.16 -15.30 -7.70
N ALA A 33 25.78 -15.13 -6.53
CA ALA A 33 25.66 -16.11 -5.46
C ALA A 33 24.23 -16.12 -4.87
N LEU A 34 23.76 -17.31 -4.45
CA LEU A 34 22.45 -17.47 -3.86
C LEU A 34 22.32 -16.66 -2.56
N ASN A 35 21.30 -15.81 -2.48
CA ASN A 35 21.03 -14.99 -1.30
C ASN A 35 20.29 -15.81 -0.23
N LEU A 36 21.01 -16.25 0.80
CA LEU A 36 20.42 -16.95 1.95
C LEU A 36 19.98 -16.00 3.08
N ASP A 37 20.22 -14.68 2.94
CA ASP A 37 19.90 -13.72 3.99
C ASP A 37 18.41 -13.58 4.26
N ILE A 38 17.60 -13.82 3.22
CA ILE A 38 16.15 -13.79 3.31
C ILE A 38 15.57 -14.85 4.26
N LEU A 39 16.33 -15.92 4.56
CA LEU A 39 15.87 -17.03 5.41
C LEU A 39 16.06 -16.76 6.91
N HIS A 40 16.82 -15.73 7.27
CA HIS A 40 17.05 -15.34 8.67
C HIS A 40 16.62 -13.89 8.96
N GLN A 41 15.95 -13.24 8.02
CA GLN A 41 15.34 -11.93 8.26
C GLN A 41 14.27 -12.05 9.36
N HIS A 42 14.14 -11.02 10.18
CA HIS A 42 13.21 -10.93 11.31
C HIS A 42 13.39 -12.04 12.36
N ASP A 43 14.63 -12.54 12.52
CA ASP A 43 14.98 -13.42 13.63
C ASP A 43 14.70 -12.77 15.00
N THR A 44 14.49 -13.61 16.00
CA THR A 44 14.30 -13.27 17.41
C THR A 44 15.37 -12.34 17.99
N LYS A 45 16.61 -12.38 17.47
CA LYS A 45 17.73 -11.56 17.99
C LYS A 45 17.62 -10.08 17.64
N THR A 46 16.96 -9.72 16.54
CA THR A 46 16.79 -8.32 16.12
C THR A 46 15.47 -7.74 16.64
N ASN A 47 14.63 -8.57 17.29
CA ASN A 47 13.35 -8.16 17.85
C ASN A 47 13.50 -7.72 19.32
N PRO A 48 13.29 -6.43 19.65
CA PRO A 48 13.38 -5.91 21.02
C PRO A 48 12.25 -6.39 21.94
N LEU A 49 11.20 -7.02 21.41
CA LEU A 49 10.04 -7.54 22.13
C LEU A 49 10.01 -9.07 22.15
N ALA A 50 11.17 -9.72 22.32
CA ALA A 50 11.26 -11.18 22.36
C ALA A 50 10.27 -11.80 23.39
N GLY A 51 9.47 -12.77 22.94
CA GLY A 51 8.43 -13.43 23.75
C GLY A 51 7.12 -12.66 23.90
N PHE A 52 6.98 -11.49 23.27
CA PHE A 52 5.74 -10.71 23.28
C PHE A 52 4.72 -11.24 22.26
N ALA A 53 3.48 -11.45 22.71
CA ALA A 53 2.36 -11.87 21.86
C ALA A 53 1.46 -10.66 21.52
N TYR A 54 1.74 -9.98 20.41
CA TYR A 54 1.00 -8.77 20.02
C TYR A 54 -0.50 -9.03 19.88
N ARG A 55 -0.88 -10.16 19.26
CA ARG A 55 -2.27 -10.54 19.05
C ARG A 55 -3.07 -10.67 20.35
N ASP A 56 -2.43 -10.98 21.47
CA ASP A 56 -3.09 -10.97 22.78
C ASP A 56 -3.10 -9.58 23.42
N ALA A 57 -2.01 -8.83 23.26
CA ALA A 57 -1.93 -7.46 23.78
C ALA A 57 -2.98 -6.53 23.16
N VAL A 58 -3.18 -6.59 21.84
CA VAL A 58 -4.14 -5.72 21.12
C VAL A 58 -5.59 -5.99 21.49
N LYS A 59 -5.93 -7.20 21.94
CA LYS A 59 -7.28 -7.51 22.48
C LYS A 59 -7.60 -6.71 23.76
N THR A 60 -6.57 -6.21 24.46
CA THR A 60 -6.71 -5.42 25.69
C THR A 60 -6.63 -3.90 25.45
N LEU A 61 -6.59 -3.49 24.18
CA LEU A 61 -6.53 -2.09 23.77
C LEU A 61 -7.89 -1.42 23.97
N ASP A 62 -7.89 -0.21 24.53
CA ASP A 62 -9.07 0.65 24.51
C ASP A 62 -9.20 1.29 23.12
N VAL A 63 -9.93 0.60 22.23
CA VAL A 63 -10.12 1.02 20.84
C VAL A 63 -10.88 2.34 20.76
N ALA A 64 -11.84 2.57 21.66
CA ALA A 64 -12.63 3.80 21.67
C ALA A 64 -11.75 5.01 22.04
N ALA A 65 -10.92 4.88 23.08
CA ALA A 65 -9.96 5.93 23.45
C ALA A 65 -8.93 6.18 22.35
N LEU A 66 -8.40 5.13 21.71
CA LEU A 66 -7.44 5.27 20.60
C LEU A 66 -8.05 6.04 19.43
N LYS A 67 -9.27 5.68 19.00
CA LYS A 67 -9.96 6.40 17.91
C LYS A 67 -10.30 7.84 18.32
N ALA A 68 -10.63 8.10 19.59
CA ALA A 68 -10.86 9.46 20.07
C ALA A 68 -9.58 10.32 19.99
N ASP A 69 -8.43 9.78 20.41
CA ASP A 69 -7.15 10.49 20.29
C ASP A 69 -6.76 10.72 18.83
N LEU A 70 -7.00 9.75 17.94
CA LEU A 70 -6.75 9.92 16.51
C LEU A 70 -7.66 11.01 15.90
N ARG A 71 -8.93 11.09 16.28
CA ARG A 71 -9.83 12.18 15.84
C ARG A 71 -9.36 13.54 16.34
N ALA A 72 -8.92 13.63 17.59
CA ALA A 72 -8.34 14.86 18.12
C ALA A 72 -7.09 15.27 17.34
N LEU A 73 -6.18 14.31 17.08
CA LEU A 73 -4.97 14.52 16.30
C LEU A 73 -5.27 15.09 14.92
N MET A 74 -6.37 14.69 14.26
CA MET A 74 -6.69 15.20 12.92
C MET A 74 -6.78 16.72 12.86
N THR A 75 -7.13 17.40 13.97
CA THR A 75 -7.29 18.86 14.03
C THR A 75 -6.29 19.56 14.96
N ASP A 76 -5.35 18.81 15.54
CA ASP A 76 -4.31 19.35 16.43
C ASP A 76 -3.06 19.75 15.62
N SER A 77 -3.19 20.84 14.85
CA SER A 77 -2.15 21.32 13.94
C SER A 77 -0.85 21.66 14.66
N GLN A 78 0.26 21.13 14.18
CA GLN A 78 1.60 21.32 14.72
C GLN A 78 2.37 22.38 13.92
N GLU A 79 3.06 23.30 14.60
CA GLU A 79 3.80 24.38 13.93
C GLU A 79 4.90 23.90 12.98
N TRP A 80 5.53 22.77 13.30
CA TRP A 80 6.60 22.18 12.49
C TRP A 80 6.08 21.48 11.21
N TRP A 81 4.78 21.19 11.14
CA TRP A 81 4.12 20.66 9.95
C TRP A 81 2.63 21.00 9.96
N PRO A 82 2.23 22.25 9.62
CA PRO A 82 0.85 22.69 9.76
C PRO A 82 -0.13 21.85 8.94
N ALA A 83 -1.31 21.58 9.51
CA ALA A 83 -2.37 20.86 8.82
C ALA A 83 -3.03 21.73 7.76
N ASP A 84 -3.16 21.22 6.53
CA ASP A 84 -3.92 21.88 5.47
C ASP A 84 -5.37 22.07 5.89
N TRP A 85 -5.89 23.29 5.80
CA TRP A 85 -7.23 23.67 6.27
C TRP A 85 -7.50 23.27 7.74
N GLY A 86 -6.45 23.15 8.56
CA GLY A 86 -6.56 22.71 9.94
C GLY A 86 -6.93 21.23 10.11
N HIS A 87 -6.77 20.39 9.07
CA HIS A 87 -7.12 18.96 9.14
C HIS A 87 -6.09 18.04 8.47
N TYR A 88 -5.47 17.11 9.22
CA TYR A 88 -4.49 16.14 8.70
C TYR A 88 -5.08 14.96 7.93
N GLY A 89 -6.41 14.90 7.77
CA GLY A 89 -7.11 13.74 7.21
C GLY A 89 -6.57 13.26 5.86
N GLY A 90 -6.39 14.17 4.89
CA GLY A 90 -5.83 13.82 3.58
C GLY A 90 -4.41 13.21 3.68
N LEU A 91 -3.57 13.74 4.56
CA LEU A 91 -2.21 13.23 4.80
C LEU A 91 -2.24 11.82 5.41
N MET A 92 -3.11 11.56 6.38
CA MET A 92 -3.25 10.26 7.03
C MET A 92 -3.82 9.20 6.09
N ILE A 93 -4.78 9.59 5.23
CA ILE A 93 -5.32 8.74 4.17
C ILE A 93 -4.23 8.36 3.18
N ARG A 94 -3.47 9.34 2.67
CA ARG A 94 -2.33 9.08 1.78
C ARG A 94 -1.33 8.14 2.45
N MET A 95 -0.98 8.36 3.71
CA MET A 95 -0.04 7.48 4.42
C MET A 95 -0.53 6.03 4.48
N ALA A 96 -1.80 5.81 4.83
CA ALA A 96 -2.40 4.47 4.87
C ALA A 96 -2.52 3.84 3.46
N TRP A 97 -2.92 4.63 2.46
CA TRP A 97 -2.96 4.23 1.05
C TRP A 97 -1.58 3.77 0.58
N HIS A 98 -0.52 4.56 0.79
CA HIS A 98 0.84 4.22 0.36
C HIS A 98 1.42 3.01 1.11
N ALA A 99 1.05 2.82 2.37
CA ALA A 99 1.47 1.63 3.12
C ALA A 99 0.84 0.38 2.52
N ALA A 100 -0.49 0.35 2.39
CA ALA A 100 -1.22 -0.78 1.84
C ALA A 100 -0.97 -0.97 0.32
N GLY A 101 -0.70 0.12 -0.38
CA GLY A 101 -0.63 0.24 -1.83
C GLY A 101 0.60 -0.38 -2.47
N SER A 102 1.59 -0.86 -1.72
CA SER A 102 2.77 -1.52 -2.29
C SER A 102 2.56 -3.02 -2.61
N TYR A 103 1.40 -3.58 -2.23
CA TYR A 103 1.12 -5.02 -2.36
C TYR A 103 1.02 -5.50 -3.81
N ARG A 104 1.54 -6.69 -4.12
CA ARG A 104 1.30 -7.37 -5.40
C ARG A 104 0.73 -8.77 -5.23
N THR A 105 -0.19 -9.15 -6.11
CA THR A 105 -0.83 -10.48 -6.07
C THR A 105 0.13 -11.62 -6.42
N ALA A 106 1.09 -11.37 -7.30
CA ALA A 106 1.97 -12.37 -7.87
C ALA A 106 2.78 -13.12 -6.79
N ASP A 107 3.36 -12.40 -5.83
CA ASP A 107 4.14 -12.94 -4.72
C ASP A 107 3.57 -12.63 -3.32
N GLY A 108 2.49 -11.83 -3.25
CA GLY A 108 1.85 -11.43 -2.01
C GLY A 108 2.66 -10.44 -1.19
N ARG A 109 3.76 -9.89 -1.73
CA ARG A 109 4.69 -9.00 -1.02
C ARG A 109 4.25 -7.55 -1.11
N GLY A 110 4.85 -6.72 -0.25
CA GLY A 110 4.39 -5.36 0.00
C GLY A 110 3.11 -5.35 0.84
N GLY A 111 2.44 -4.22 0.90
CA GLY A 111 1.24 -4.04 1.72
C GLY A 111 1.50 -3.41 3.08
N GLY A 112 0.42 -3.27 3.86
CA GLY A 112 0.41 -2.60 5.16
C GLY A 112 0.67 -3.54 6.34
N GLY A 113 0.77 -4.85 6.09
CA GLY A 113 0.74 -5.92 7.08
C GLY A 113 1.88 -5.95 8.10
N THR A 114 2.99 -5.26 7.80
CA THR A 114 4.22 -5.29 8.62
C THR A 114 4.67 -3.91 9.12
N GLY A 115 4.04 -2.83 8.64
CA GLY A 115 4.46 -1.46 8.93
C GLY A 115 5.80 -1.08 8.27
N ASN A 116 6.19 -1.76 7.19
CA ASN A 116 7.48 -1.59 6.51
C ASN A 116 7.69 -0.18 5.91
N GLN A 117 6.64 0.64 5.75
CA GLN A 117 6.78 2.05 5.36
C GLN A 117 7.67 2.88 6.32
N ARG A 118 7.96 2.37 7.53
CA ARG A 118 8.89 2.99 8.48
C ARG A 118 10.37 2.75 8.16
N PHE A 119 10.68 1.82 7.25
CA PHE A 119 12.03 1.38 6.96
C PHE A 119 12.38 1.59 5.48
N ALA A 120 13.68 1.57 5.18
CA ALA A 120 14.18 1.54 3.82
C ALA A 120 13.67 0.30 3.05
N PRO A 121 13.46 0.38 1.73
CA PRO A 121 13.55 1.61 0.93
C PRO A 121 12.27 2.47 0.99
N LEU A 122 11.17 1.95 1.55
CA LEU A 122 9.85 2.57 1.46
C LEU A 122 9.77 3.91 2.17
N ASN A 123 10.50 4.10 3.28
CA ASN A 123 10.52 5.39 3.99
C ASN A 123 11.14 6.54 3.17
N SER A 124 11.86 6.22 2.08
CA SER A 124 12.61 7.14 1.23
C SER A 124 12.20 7.13 -0.25
N TRP A 125 11.18 6.35 -0.62
CA TRP A 125 10.66 6.38 -1.99
C TRP A 125 10.19 7.79 -2.39
N PRO A 126 10.43 8.25 -3.64
CA PRO A 126 9.94 9.53 -4.13
C PRO A 126 8.43 9.72 -3.96
N ASP A 127 7.64 8.66 -4.10
CA ASP A 127 6.19 8.73 -3.91
C ASP A 127 5.78 8.81 -2.43
N ASN A 128 6.71 8.58 -1.50
CA ASN A 128 6.49 8.66 -0.05
C ASN A 128 7.03 9.94 0.59
N VAL A 129 7.42 10.93 -0.22
CA VAL A 129 7.84 12.26 0.25
C VAL A 129 6.84 12.80 1.28
N ASN A 130 7.37 13.33 2.38
CA ASN A 130 6.65 13.90 3.52
C ASN A 130 5.77 12.93 4.34
N LEU A 131 5.71 11.63 4.00
CA LEU A 131 5.05 10.65 4.87
C LEU A 131 5.86 10.32 6.14
N ASP A 132 7.14 10.69 6.18
CA ASP A 132 7.93 10.76 7.40
C ASP A 132 7.30 11.71 8.44
N LYS A 133 6.76 12.86 8.01
CA LYS A 133 6.01 13.78 8.89
C LYS A 133 4.68 13.19 9.33
N ALA A 134 3.94 12.52 8.43
CA ALA A 134 2.69 11.83 8.77
C ALA A 134 2.91 10.80 9.89
N ARG A 135 3.94 9.96 9.76
CA ARG A 135 4.31 8.98 10.78
C ARG A 135 4.78 9.65 12.07
N ARG A 136 5.52 10.76 11.97
CA ARG A 136 5.98 11.53 13.13
C ARG A 136 4.82 12.15 13.92
N LEU A 137 3.77 12.63 13.24
CA LEU A 137 2.55 13.13 13.90
C LEU A 137 1.86 12.05 14.73
N LEU A 138 1.89 10.78 14.29
CA LEU A 138 1.31 9.65 15.02
C LEU A 138 2.15 9.14 16.20
N TRP A 139 3.41 9.57 16.33
CA TRP A 139 4.31 9.09 17.38
C TRP A 139 3.77 9.29 18.80
N PRO A 140 3.21 10.46 19.20
CA PRO A 140 2.62 10.64 20.51
C PRO A 140 1.51 9.62 20.82
N VAL A 141 0.68 9.28 19.83
CA VAL A 141 -0.36 8.24 19.95
C VAL A 141 0.30 6.87 20.15
N LYS A 142 1.28 6.50 19.30
CA LYS A 142 2.02 5.23 19.46
C LYS A 142 2.66 5.12 20.85
N LYS A 143 3.26 6.21 21.34
CA LYS A 143 3.90 6.30 22.65
C LYS A 143 2.90 6.11 23.78
N LYS A 144 1.70 6.70 23.69
CA LYS A 144 0.63 6.58 24.69
C LYS A 144 0.12 5.14 24.84
N TYR A 145 -0.08 4.44 23.72
CA TYR A 145 -0.64 3.08 23.73
C TYR A 145 0.40 1.95 23.75
N GLY A 146 1.68 2.29 23.57
CA GLY A 146 2.81 1.37 23.72
C GLY A 146 2.67 0.12 22.84
N ASN A 147 2.95 -1.05 23.40
CA ASN A 147 2.96 -2.32 22.66
C ASN A 147 1.54 -2.87 22.39
N LYS A 148 0.48 -2.25 22.92
CA LYS A 148 -0.91 -2.67 22.66
C LYS A 148 -1.38 -2.31 21.24
N ILE A 149 -0.65 -1.46 20.53
CA ILE A 149 -0.91 -1.11 19.13
C ILE A 149 0.42 -1.14 18.38
N SER A 150 0.48 -1.88 17.27
CA SER A 150 1.62 -1.88 16.36
C SER A 150 1.60 -0.63 15.50
N TRP A 151 2.75 -0.23 14.94
CA TRP A 151 2.77 0.80 13.91
C TRP A 151 2.02 0.37 12.66
N ALA A 152 2.11 -0.92 12.28
CA ALA A 152 1.37 -1.47 11.16
C ALA A 152 -0.14 -1.23 11.28
N ASP A 153 -0.75 -1.55 12.43
CA ASP A 153 -2.17 -1.27 12.67
C ASP A 153 -2.45 0.23 12.83
N LEU A 154 -1.59 0.99 13.52
CA LEU A 154 -1.80 2.42 13.76
C LEU A 154 -1.82 3.24 12.46
N ILE A 155 -0.92 2.93 11.52
CA ILE A 155 -0.84 3.62 10.22
C ILE A 155 -2.15 3.46 9.44
N ILE A 156 -2.66 2.23 9.36
CA ILE A 156 -3.91 1.96 8.63
C ILE A 156 -5.12 2.53 9.38
N LEU A 157 -5.16 2.40 10.71
CA LEU A 157 -6.25 2.95 11.52
C LEU A 157 -6.35 4.47 11.39
N ALA A 158 -5.21 5.17 11.33
CA ALA A 158 -5.21 6.62 11.16
C ALA A 158 -5.90 7.05 9.86
N GLY A 159 -5.68 6.35 8.74
CA GLY A 159 -6.40 6.59 7.49
C GLY A 159 -7.90 6.29 7.61
N ASN A 160 -8.28 5.22 8.30
CA ASN A 160 -9.68 4.88 8.52
C ASN A 160 -10.40 5.95 9.37
N VAL A 161 -9.79 6.37 10.47
CA VAL A 161 -10.33 7.42 11.35
C VAL A 161 -10.37 8.79 10.65
N ALA A 162 -9.41 9.08 9.78
CA ALA A 162 -9.42 10.29 8.96
C ALA A 162 -10.68 10.35 8.07
N TYR A 163 -11.00 9.27 7.35
CA TYR A 163 -12.24 9.20 6.58
C TYR A 163 -13.49 9.36 7.44
N GLU A 164 -13.57 8.66 8.59
CA GLU A 164 -14.68 8.81 9.54
C GLU A 164 -14.85 10.25 10.01
N SER A 165 -13.75 10.94 10.32
CA SER A 165 -13.78 12.33 10.79
C SER A 165 -14.25 13.33 9.72
N MET A 166 -14.12 12.97 8.44
CA MET A 166 -14.57 13.78 7.30
C MET A 166 -15.95 13.37 6.77
N GLY A 167 -16.63 12.42 7.43
CA GLY A 167 -18.02 12.08 7.17
C GLY A 167 -18.26 10.76 6.42
N LEU A 168 -17.22 10.01 6.09
CA LEU A 168 -17.37 8.69 5.48
C LEU A 168 -17.69 7.63 6.55
N LYS A 169 -18.75 6.85 6.36
CA LYS A 169 -18.95 5.61 7.11
C LYS A 169 -18.14 4.47 6.48
N THR A 170 -17.00 4.13 7.07
CA THR A 170 -16.15 3.04 6.58
C THR A 170 -16.82 1.67 6.77
N PHE A 171 -16.44 0.67 5.96
CA PHE A 171 -17.01 -0.68 6.02
C PHE A 171 -16.66 -1.41 7.34
N GLY A 172 -15.47 -1.14 7.89
CA GLY A 172 -15.00 -1.66 9.17
C GLY A 172 -13.49 -1.59 9.28
N PHE A 173 -12.94 -2.16 10.35
CA PHE A 173 -11.50 -2.22 10.59
C PHE A 173 -11.11 -3.47 11.40
N ALA A 174 -9.96 -4.05 11.11
CA ALA A 174 -9.37 -5.12 11.90
C ALA A 174 -7.91 -4.84 12.28
N PHE A 175 -7.60 -5.10 13.54
CA PHE A 175 -6.27 -5.18 14.09
C PHE A 175 -5.65 -6.58 13.87
N GLY A 176 -4.35 -6.69 14.12
CA GLY A 176 -3.63 -7.95 14.20
C GLY A 176 -2.34 -8.00 13.38
N ARG A 177 -1.92 -6.86 12.81
CA ARG A 177 -0.65 -6.71 12.08
C ARG A 177 0.50 -6.55 13.05
N GLU A 178 1.53 -7.37 12.93
CA GLU A 178 2.71 -7.31 13.81
C GLU A 178 3.79 -6.41 13.21
N ASP A 179 4.50 -5.67 14.04
CA ASP A 179 5.61 -4.83 13.60
C ASP A 179 6.85 -5.66 13.26
N ILE A 180 7.55 -5.28 12.19
CA ILE A 180 8.93 -5.68 11.94
C ILE A 180 9.92 -4.66 12.52
N TRP A 181 11.19 -5.05 12.60
CA TRP A 181 12.25 -4.32 13.30
C TRP A 181 13.46 -3.94 12.45
N HIS A 182 13.45 -4.29 11.17
CA HIS A 182 14.42 -3.87 10.16
C HIS A 182 13.80 -4.02 8.76
N PRO A 183 14.39 -3.45 7.70
CA PRO A 183 13.93 -3.63 6.32
C PRO A 183 13.71 -5.10 5.94
N GLU A 184 12.67 -5.34 5.14
CA GLU A 184 12.47 -6.60 4.41
C GLU A 184 13.54 -6.73 3.31
N LYS A 185 14.16 -7.91 3.21
CA LYS A 185 15.25 -8.18 2.24
C LYS A 185 14.79 -8.94 1.00
N ASP A 186 13.58 -9.46 1.04
CA ASP A 186 13.07 -10.50 0.14
C ASP A 186 12.08 -10.00 -0.91
N THR A 187 11.83 -8.69 -0.94
CA THR A 187 10.97 -8.05 -1.93
C THR A 187 11.77 -7.52 -3.11
N TYR A 188 11.46 -8.02 -4.30
CA TYR A 188 12.01 -7.51 -5.56
C TYR A 188 11.14 -6.35 -6.10
N TRP A 189 11.64 -5.12 -5.91
CA TRP A 189 11.00 -3.88 -6.35
C TRP A 189 11.31 -3.48 -7.81
N GLY A 190 12.24 -4.20 -8.45
CA GLY A 190 12.79 -3.89 -9.77
C GLY A 190 14.31 -3.91 -9.76
N SER A 191 14.91 -3.91 -10.95
CA SER A 191 16.36 -4.00 -11.14
C SER A 191 17.04 -2.64 -11.35
N GLU A 192 16.25 -1.57 -11.45
CA GLU A 192 16.73 -0.22 -11.70
C GLU A 192 17.69 0.28 -10.61
N LYS A 193 18.63 1.13 -11.02
CA LYS A 193 19.63 1.73 -10.12
C LYS A 193 19.37 3.20 -9.81
N GLU A 194 18.31 3.76 -10.39
CA GLU A 194 17.89 5.14 -10.21
C GLU A 194 16.40 5.18 -9.88
N TRP A 195 16.03 6.11 -8.98
CA TRP A 195 14.63 6.39 -8.69
C TRP A 195 13.90 6.86 -9.94
N LEU A 196 12.64 6.49 -10.05
CA LEU A 196 11.77 6.78 -11.20
C LEU A 196 12.25 6.15 -12.53
N GLY A 197 13.21 5.23 -12.48
CA GLY A 197 13.61 4.43 -13.63
C GLY A 197 12.44 3.61 -14.21
N THR A 198 12.43 3.43 -15.53
CA THR A 198 11.33 2.84 -16.32
C THR A 198 11.71 1.54 -17.04
N SER A 199 12.92 1.00 -16.80
CA SER A 199 13.45 -0.18 -17.50
C SER A 199 12.86 -1.48 -16.92
N ARG A 200 11.54 -1.63 -17.03
CA ARG A 200 10.74 -2.75 -16.51
C ARG A 200 9.63 -3.21 -17.45
N TYR A 201 9.68 -2.79 -18.71
CA TYR A 201 8.73 -3.15 -19.75
C TYR A 201 9.47 -3.83 -20.90
N ASP A 202 8.85 -4.83 -21.50
CA ASP A 202 9.28 -5.39 -22.79
C ASP A 202 8.46 -4.74 -23.91
N GLY A 203 9.06 -3.79 -24.63
CA GLY A 203 8.39 -3.01 -25.68
C GLY A 203 7.44 -1.92 -25.15
N GLU A 204 6.47 -1.53 -25.98
CA GLU A 204 5.57 -0.40 -25.69
C GLU A 204 4.28 -0.78 -24.96
N SER A 205 3.89 -2.06 -25.02
CA SER A 205 2.67 -2.54 -24.37
C SER A 205 2.77 -2.41 -22.86
N ARG A 206 1.71 -1.92 -22.21
CA ARG A 206 1.71 -1.75 -20.75
C ARG A 206 1.53 -3.08 -20.01
N GLU A 207 1.00 -4.10 -20.70
CA GLU A 207 0.82 -5.45 -20.15
C GLU A 207 2.16 -6.16 -19.91
N THR A 208 3.23 -5.77 -20.60
CA THR A 208 4.56 -6.37 -20.50
C THR A 208 5.38 -5.86 -19.32
N LEU A 209 4.76 -5.12 -18.39
CA LEU A 209 5.35 -4.81 -17.10
C LEU A 209 5.95 -6.08 -16.49
N GLU A 210 7.21 -6.04 -16.08
CA GLU A 210 7.94 -7.21 -15.59
C GLU A 210 7.20 -7.85 -14.41
N ASN A 211 7.00 -9.17 -14.44
CA ASN A 211 6.44 -9.91 -13.30
C ASN A 211 7.56 -10.10 -12.26
N PRO A 212 7.36 -9.74 -10.97
CA PRO A 212 6.08 -9.56 -10.28
C PRO A 212 5.71 -8.10 -9.97
N LEU A 213 6.31 -7.14 -10.67
CA LEU A 213 6.11 -5.72 -10.43
C LEU A 213 4.67 -5.28 -10.68
N ALA A 214 4.21 -4.29 -9.91
CA ALA A 214 2.88 -3.71 -10.03
C ALA A 214 2.89 -2.17 -10.01
N ALA A 215 4.06 -1.56 -10.22
CA ALA A 215 4.23 -0.12 -10.33
C ALA A 215 5.00 0.22 -11.61
N VAL A 216 4.67 1.33 -12.25
CA VAL A 216 5.24 1.70 -13.57
C VAL A 216 6.68 2.19 -13.50
N GLN A 217 7.14 2.61 -12.32
CA GLN A 217 8.48 3.15 -12.09
C GLN A 217 9.01 2.75 -10.71
N MET A 218 10.33 2.68 -10.57
CA MET A 218 10.97 2.40 -9.29
C MET A 218 10.69 3.55 -8.32
N GLY A 219 10.14 3.25 -7.15
CA GLY A 219 9.85 4.26 -6.14
C GLY A 219 8.46 4.91 -6.23
N LEU A 220 7.60 4.46 -7.16
CA LEU A 220 6.16 4.80 -7.20
C LEU A 220 5.31 3.68 -6.60
N ILE A 221 4.13 4.04 -6.08
CA ILE A 221 3.16 3.05 -5.58
C ILE A 221 2.45 2.37 -6.76
N TYR A 222 1.90 3.13 -7.72
CA TYR A 222 1.17 2.58 -8.87
C TYR A 222 1.66 3.17 -10.20
N VAL A 223 1.20 4.38 -10.52
CA VAL A 223 1.38 5.05 -11.81
C VAL A 223 2.03 6.42 -11.62
N ASN A 224 2.56 6.99 -12.70
CA ASN A 224 3.08 8.35 -12.69
C ASN A 224 1.92 9.35 -12.81
N PRO A 225 1.77 10.31 -11.87
CA PRO A 225 0.65 11.24 -11.88
C PRO A 225 0.69 12.27 -13.03
N GLU A 226 1.85 12.48 -13.65
CA GLU A 226 2.04 13.35 -14.82
C GLU A 226 1.78 12.63 -16.15
N GLY A 227 1.45 11.34 -16.12
CA GLY A 227 1.23 10.50 -17.29
C GLY A 227 2.41 9.58 -17.61
N VAL A 228 2.27 8.74 -18.65
CA VAL A 228 3.26 7.70 -18.98
C VAL A 228 4.63 8.33 -19.23
N ASN A 229 5.60 7.99 -18.38
CA ASN A 229 6.95 8.56 -18.39
C ASN A 229 6.98 10.11 -18.32
N GLY A 230 6.00 10.72 -17.64
CA GLY A 230 5.88 12.18 -17.51
C GLY A 230 5.28 12.87 -18.73
N VAL A 231 4.68 12.11 -19.65
CA VAL A 231 3.96 12.65 -20.82
C VAL A 231 2.45 12.51 -20.58
N PRO A 232 1.71 13.63 -20.45
CA PRO A 232 0.27 13.61 -20.25
C PRO A 232 -0.46 13.01 -21.45
N ASP A 233 -1.10 11.86 -21.23
CA ASP A 233 -1.98 11.18 -22.17
C ASP A 233 -2.93 10.30 -21.36
N PRO A 234 -4.10 10.82 -20.96
CA PRO A 234 -5.01 10.14 -20.06
C PRO A 234 -5.46 8.75 -20.55
N LEU A 235 -5.53 8.54 -21.87
CA LEU A 235 -5.92 7.25 -22.43
C LEU A 235 -4.80 6.22 -22.32
N ARG A 236 -3.53 6.64 -22.47
CA ARG A 236 -2.38 5.76 -22.19
C ARG A 236 -2.22 5.52 -20.70
N THR A 237 -2.40 6.55 -19.87
CA THR A 237 -2.34 6.44 -18.42
C THR A 237 -3.41 5.49 -17.88
N ALA A 238 -4.62 5.46 -18.48
CA ALA A 238 -5.65 4.49 -18.14
C ALA A 238 -5.19 3.02 -18.27
N GLN A 239 -4.32 2.71 -19.23
CA GLN A 239 -3.77 1.37 -19.40
C GLN A 239 -2.83 1.00 -18.25
N ASP A 240 -1.96 1.94 -17.84
CA ASP A 240 -1.08 1.76 -16.69
C ASP A 240 -1.87 1.63 -15.39
N VAL A 241 -2.91 2.46 -15.20
CA VAL A 241 -3.82 2.35 -14.04
C VAL A 241 -4.44 0.96 -14.00
N ARG A 242 -5.01 0.49 -15.11
CA ARG A 242 -5.64 -0.83 -15.19
C ARG A 242 -4.69 -1.98 -14.86
N VAL A 243 -3.51 -1.99 -15.49
CA VAL A 243 -2.52 -3.07 -15.30
C VAL A 243 -2.02 -3.09 -13.85
N THR A 244 -1.64 -1.93 -13.31
CA THR A 244 -1.08 -1.84 -11.95
C THR A 244 -2.13 -2.20 -10.90
N PHE A 245 -3.34 -1.63 -10.95
CA PHE A 245 -4.41 -1.95 -10.02
C PHE A 245 -4.83 -3.43 -10.08
N ALA A 246 -4.91 -4.03 -11.28
CA ALA A 246 -5.19 -5.45 -11.43
C ALA A 246 -4.12 -6.34 -10.77
N ARG A 247 -2.83 -5.99 -10.94
CA ARG A 247 -1.71 -6.67 -10.26
C ARG A 247 -1.72 -6.45 -8.74
N MET A 248 -2.51 -5.50 -8.27
CA MET A 248 -2.78 -5.23 -6.86
C MET A 248 -4.18 -5.70 -6.42
N ALA A 249 -4.81 -6.62 -7.17
CA ALA A 249 -6.10 -7.21 -6.84
C ALA A 249 -7.30 -6.25 -6.88
N MET A 250 -7.25 -5.15 -7.63
CA MET A 250 -8.38 -4.25 -7.83
C MET A 250 -8.92 -4.36 -9.25
N ASN A 251 -10.24 -4.48 -9.40
CA ASN A 251 -10.90 -4.42 -10.70
C ASN A 251 -11.18 -2.96 -11.13
N ASP A 252 -11.78 -2.74 -12.29
CA ASP A 252 -12.05 -1.39 -12.81
C ASP A 252 -13.00 -0.58 -11.92
N GLU A 253 -14.03 -1.19 -11.34
CA GLU A 253 -14.99 -0.50 -10.45
C GLU A 253 -14.33 -0.09 -9.12
N GLU A 254 -13.56 -1.00 -8.52
CA GLU A 254 -12.76 -0.73 -7.32
C GLU A 254 -11.68 0.33 -7.59
N THR A 255 -11.09 0.33 -8.79
CA THR A 255 -10.08 1.32 -9.21
C THR A 255 -10.67 2.72 -9.28
N VAL A 256 -11.78 2.91 -10.01
CA VAL A 256 -12.45 4.22 -10.08
C VAL A 256 -12.91 4.67 -8.71
N ALA A 257 -13.46 3.76 -7.89
CA ALA A 257 -13.89 4.09 -6.55
C ALA A 257 -12.71 4.56 -5.69
N LEU A 258 -11.59 3.85 -5.68
CA LEU A 258 -10.39 4.20 -4.89
C LEU A 258 -9.74 5.51 -5.34
N THR A 259 -9.62 5.74 -6.65
CA THR A 259 -9.09 6.99 -7.20
C THR A 259 -9.97 8.16 -6.80
N ALA A 260 -11.27 8.10 -7.11
CA ALA A 260 -12.19 9.19 -6.82
C ALA A 260 -12.39 9.42 -5.32
N GLY A 261 -12.51 8.36 -4.52
CA GLY A 261 -12.69 8.46 -3.07
C GLY A 261 -11.45 8.96 -2.35
N GLY A 262 -10.27 8.50 -2.78
CA GLY A 262 -8.98 9.02 -2.31
C GLY A 262 -8.83 10.52 -2.59
N HIS A 263 -9.14 10.92 -3.82
CA HIS A 263 -9.03 12.31 -4.28
C HIS A 263 -10.27 13.15 -3.99
N THR A 264 -11.23 12.67 -3.20
CA THR A 264 -12.33 13.52 -2.70
C THR A 264 -11.84 14.48 -1.61
N VAL A 265 -10.74 14.14 -0.93
CA VAL A 265 -10.19 14.87 0.21
C VAL A 265 -8.70 15.19 0.02
N GLY A 266 -8.22 16.25 0.68
CA GLY A 266 -6.83 16.67 0.64
C GLY A 266 -6.42 17.41 -0.64
N LYS A 267 -5.10 17.44 -0.88
CA LYS A 267 -4.47 18.10 -2.03
C LYS A 267 -3.10 17.51 -2.33
N CYS A 268 -2.58 17.83 -3.51
CA CYS A 268 -1.17 17.73 -3.87
C CYS A 268 -0.38 18.97 -3.40
N HIS A 269 0.94 18.82 -3.24
CA HIS A 269 1.84 19.90 -2.83
C HIS A 269 3.01 20.09 -3.82
N GLY A 270 3.09 21.29 -4.38
CA GLY A 270 4.03 21.73 -5.41
C GLY A 270 4.15 23.25 -5.49
N ASN A 271 3.76 23.99 -4.44
CA ASN A 271 3.79 25.45 -4.40
C ASN A 271 5.14 26.03 -3.90
N GLY A 272 6.23 25.40 -4.31
CA GLY A 272 7.60 25.75 -3.91
C GLY A 272 8.63 25.16 -4.85
N ASN A 273 9.91 25.34 -4.55
CA ASN A 273 11.00 24.86 -5.38
C ASN A 273 11.44 23.45 -4.96
N ALA A 274 11.14 22.45 -5.79
CA ALA A 274 11.55 21.06 -5.53
C ALA A 274 13.08 20.89 -5.43
N ALA A 275 13.87 21.77 -6.07
CA ALA A 275 15.33 21.72 -5.99
C ALA A 275 15.89 22.17 -4.63
N GLU A 276 15.06 22.73 -3.75
CA GLU A 276 15.43 23.11 -2.38
C GLU A 276 15.07 22.05 -1.33
N LEU A 277 14.42 20.95 -1.74
CA LEU A 277 14.21 19.82 -0.84
C LEU A 277 15.55 19.15 -0.55
N GLY A 278 15.85 18.98 0.74
CA GLY A 278 16.99 18.20 1.20
C GLY A 278 16.88 16.71 0.85
N ALA A 279 17.88 15.94 1.28
CA ALA A 279 17.95 14.51 1.04
C ALA A 279 16.76 13.74 1.65
N ASP A 280 16.43 12.59 1.09
CA ASP A 280 15.42 11.68 1.66
C ASP A 280 15.85 11.15 3.05
N PRO A 281 14.95 10.55 3.86
CA PRO A 281 15.25 10.17 5.24
C PRO A 281 16.49 9.29 5.45
N GLU A 282 16.84 8.41 4.50
CA GLU A 282 18.01 7.53 4.60
C GLU A 282 19.32 8.22 4.20
N ALA A 283 19.24 9.36 3.50
CA ALA A 283 20.38 10.16 3.09
C ALA A 283 20.48 11.52 3.83
N ALA A 284 19.49 11.85 4.65
CA ALA A 284 19.45 13.06 5.47
C ALA A 284 20.49 13.03 6.61
N ASP A 285 20.90 14.21 7.07
CA ASP A 285 21.85 14.33 8.17
C ASP A 285 21.21 13.84 9.49
N VAL A 286 22.05 13.40 10.43
CA VAL A 286 21.61 12.94 11.75
C VAL A 286 20.80 14.00 12.51
N CYS A 287 21.03 15.30 12.25
CA CYS A 287 20.25 16.38 12.87
C CYS A 287 18.76 16.37 12.45
N GLU A 288 18.39 15.75 11.33
CA GLU A 288 16.99 15.60 10.90
C GLU A 288 16.22 14.53 11.67
N GLN A 289 16.93 13.73 12.49
CA GLN A 289 16.33 12.74 13.39
C GLN A 289 15.36 11.79 12.65
N GLY A 290 15.75 11.33 11.46
CA GLY A 290 14.96 10.40 10.65
C GLY A 290 13.80 11.03 9.88
N LEU A 291 13.76 12.36 9.77
CA LEU A 291 12.98 13.06 8.74
C LEU A 291 13.87 13.30 7.51
N GLY A 292 13.26 13.58 6.37
CA GLY A 292 13.96 13.91 5.12
C GLY A 292 13.21 15.00 4.34
N TRP A 293 13.69 15.36 3.16
CA TRP A 293 13.08 16.38 2.29
C TRP A 293 12.84 17.71 3.01
N ILE A 294 13.71 18.08 3.95
CA ILE A 294 13.57 19.31 4.70
C ILE A 294 14.12 20.46 3.86
N ASN A 295 13.33 21.53 3.73
CA ASN A 295 13.79 22.77 3.12
C ASN A 295 14.45 23.63 4.21
N HIS A 296 15.75 23.86 4.09
CA HIS A 296 16.52 24.71 5.02
C HIS A 296 16.70 26.15 4.53
N THR A 297 16.16 26.47 3.34
CA THR A 297 16.37 27.74 2.65
C THR A 297 15.19 28.70 2.86
N ASN A 298 13.97 28.17 2.87
CA ASN A 298 12.75 28.91 3.16
C ASN A 298 11.81 28.07 4.05
N ARG A 299 10.58 28.55 4.26
CA ARG A 299 9.62 27.95 5.18
C ARG A 299 9.31 26.47 4.86
N GLY A 300 9.18 26.08 3.59
CA GLY A 300 8.97 24.69 3.16
C GLY A 300 7.74 23.94 3.68
N ILE A 301 6.86 24.58 4.45
CA ILE A 301 5.68 23.99 5.12
C ILE A 301 4.42 24.83 4.90
N GLY A 302 3.25 24.28 5.24
CA GLY A 302 1.96 24.95 5.02
C GLY A 302 1.73 25.23 3.54
N ARG A 303 1.37 26.46 3.19
CA ARG A 303 1.15 26.85 1.77
C ARG A 303 2.38 26.71 0.85
N ASN A 304 3.60 26.57 1.40
CA ASN A 304 4.85 26.43 0.64
C ASN A 304 5.36 24.99 0.56
N THR A 305 4.54 24.03 0.98
CA THR A 305 4.93 22.61 0.97
C THR A 305 5.20 22.13 -0.46
N VAL A 306 6.21 21.27 -0.62
CA VAL A 306 6.48 20.51 -1.85
C VAL A 306 6.56 19.04 -1.51
N THR A 307 5.78 18.23 -2.22
CA THR A 307 5.72 16.77 -2.08
C THR A 307 5.91 16.11 -3.45
N SER A 308 4.88 16.13 -4.30
CA SER A 308 4.91 15.53 -5.64
C SER A 308 5.32 16.53 -6.73
N GLY A 309 5.28 17.83 -6.43
CA GLY A 309 5.45 18.89 -7.41
C GLY A 309 4.15 19.29 -8.12
N ILE A 310 3.08 18.50 -8.03
CA ILE A 310 1.72 18.91 -8.46
C ILE A 310 1.12 19.77 -7.34
N GLU A 311 0.35 20.80 -7.68
CA GLU A 311 -0.20 21.73 -6.70
C GLU A 311 -1.69 21.96 -6.89
N GLY A 312 -2.47 21.63 -5.86
CA GLY A 312 -3.90 21.93 -5.82
C GLY A 312 -4.73 20.83 -5.17
N ALA A 313 -5.95 21.20 -4.78
CA ALA A 313 -6.96 20.25 -4.32
C ALA A 313 -7.81 19.75 -5.49
N TRP A 314 -8.46 18.60 -5.33
CA TRP A 314 -9.39 18.08 -6.33
C TRP A 314 -10.81 18.59 -6.17
N THR A 315 -11.20 18.98 -4.96
CA THR A 315 -12.58 19.34 -4.59
C THR A 315 -12.69 20.73 -3.98
N THR A 316 -13.90 21.30 -3.99
CA THR A 316 -14.21 22.59 -3.33
C THR A 316 -14.11 22.50 -1.81
N HIS A 317 -14.35 21.31 -1.24
CA HIS A 317 -14.36 21.06 0.21
C HIS A 317 -13.42 19.90 0.59
N PRO A 318 -12.11 20.13 0.60
CA PRO A 318 -11.11 19.04 0.71
C PRO A 318 -11.06 18.32 2.05
N THR A 319 -11.88 18.71 3.02
CA THR A 319 -11.97 18.10 4.35
C THR A 319 -13.32 17.43 4.59
N LYS A 320 -14.07 17.12 3.52
CA LYS A 320 -15.39 16.48 3.59
C LYS A 320 -15.49 15.34 2.60
N TRP A 321 -16.09 14.25 3.03
CA TRP A 321 -16.60 13.22 2.13
C TRP A 321 -17.86 13.74 1.44
N ASP A 322 -17.76 14.01 0.14
CA ASP A 322 -18.87 14.44 -0.70
C ASP A 322 -18.68 13.94 -2.14
N ASN A 323 -19.54 14.38 -3.06
CA ASN A 323 -19.48 14.01 -4.47
C ASN A 323 -18.72 15.05 -5.33
N GLY A 324 -17.90 15.91 -4.70
CA GLY A 324 -17.23 17.05 -5.31
C GLY A 324 -16.23 16.66 -6.39
N TYR A 325 -15.52 15.53 -6.21
CA TYR A 325 -14.56 15.02 -7.20
C TYR A 325 -15.23 14.80 -8.56
N PHE A 326 -16.32 14.01 -8.60
CA PHE A 326 -17.03 13.73 -9.84
C PHE A 326 -17.75 14.95 -10.39
N TYR A 327 -18.32 15.80 -9.52
CA TYR A 327 -18.93 17.06 -9.94
C TYR A 327 -17.94 17.92 -10.73
N LEU A 328 -16.74 18.14 -10.21
CA LEU A 328 -15.75 18.97 -10.89
C LEU A 328 -15.17 18.27 -12.12
N LEU A 329 -14.81 16.98 -12.01
CA LEU A 329 -14.23 16.21 -13.11
C LEU A 329 -15.14 16.21 -14.36
N LEU A 330 -16.44 15.92 -14.17
CA LEU A 330 -17.35 15.64 -15.28
C LEU A 330 -18.03 16.89 -15.85
N ASN A 331 -18.22 17.97 -15.07
CA ASN A 331 -18.95 19.16 -15.51
C ASN A 331 -18.07 20.31 -16.03
N TYR A 332 -16.75 20.24 -15.84
CA TYR A 332 -15.81 21.22 -16.39
C TYR A 332 -15.01 20.65 -17.56
N ASP A 333 -14.66 21.52 -18.50
CA ASP A 333 -13.59 21.24 -19.46
C ASP A 333 -12.23 21.48 -18.77
N TRP A 334 -11.20 20.76 -19.22
CA TRP A 334 -9.89 20.77 -18.59
C TRP A 334 -8.81 21.07 -19.61
N GLU A 335 -7.84 21.88 -19.22
CA GLU A 335 -6.66 22.19 -20.02
C GLU A 335 -5.37 21.85 -19.26
N LEU A 336 -4.35 21.45 -20.01
CA LEU A 336 -3.05 21.09 -19.45
C LEU A 336 -2.29 22.35 -19.01
N LYS A 337 -1.75 22.33 -17.80
CA LYS A 337 -0.95 23.41 -17.19
C LYS A 337 0.29 22.85 -16.51
N LYS A 338 1.21 23.75 -16.20
CA LYS A 338 2.33 23.49 -15.31
C LYS A 338 2.00 24.01 -13.92
N SER A 339 2.24 23.18 -12.90
CA SER A 339 2.22 23.60 -11.51
C SER A 339 3.31 24.65 -11.25
N PRO A 340 3.29 25.34 -10.08
CA PRO A 340 4.38 26.24 -9.69
C PRO A 340 5.76 25.57 -9.64
N ALA A 341 5.82 24.26 -9.32
CA ALA A 341 7.05 23.47 -9.35
C ALA A 341 7.39 22.87 -10.74
N GLY A 342 6.58 23.12 -11.77
CA GLY A 342 6.84 22.68 -13.14
C GLY A 342 6.35 21.27 -13.50
N ALA A 343 5.55 20.63 -12.64
CA ALA A 343 4.90 19.36 -12.94
C ALA A 343 3.70 19.56 -13.89
N TRP A 344 3.39 18.58 -14.72
CA TRP A 344 2.16 18.57 -15.51
C TRP A 344 0.94 18.29 -14.63
N GLN A 345 -0.11 19.10 -14.81
CA GLN A 345 -1.41 18.93 -14.17
C GLN A 345 -2.51 19.47 -15.09
N TRP A 346 -3.75 19.14 -14.79
CA TRP A 346 -4.92 19.66 -15.50
C TRP A 346 -5.65 20.68 -14.63
N GLU A 347 -6.04 21.81 -15.23
CA GLU A 347 -6.85 22.84 -14.58
C GLU A 347 -8.16 23.08 -15.34
N PRO A 348 -9.24 23.47 -14.65
CA PRO A 348 -10.54 23.66 -15.27
C PRO A 348 -10.58 24.95 -16.09
N VAL A 349 -11.24 24.88 -17.24
CA VAL A 349 -11.50 26.03 -18.11
C VAL A 349 -12.75 26.76 -17.61
N ASN A 350 -12.65 28.07 -17.39
CA ASN A 350 -13.76 28.95 -16.99
C ASN A 350 -14.52 28.49 -15.72
N ILE A 351 -13.79 28.01 -14.70
CA ILE A 351 -14.41 27.59 -13.43
C ILE A 351 -15.08 28.75 -12.69
N LYS A 352 -16.22 28.46 -12.05
CA LYS A 352 -16.93 29.40 -11.18
C LYS A 352 -16.15 29.66 -9.88
N GLU A 353 -16.25 30.86 -9.34
CA GLU A 353 -15.54 31.24 -8.11
C GLU A 353 -15.98 30.41 -6.90
N GLU A 354 -17.27 30.04 -6.82
CA GLU A 354 -17.79 29.21 -5.73
C GLU A 354 -17.24 27.78 -5.70
N ASP A 355 -16.80 27.26 -6.86
CA ASP A 355 -16.26 25.91 -7.02
C ASP A 355 -14.74 25.85 -6.78
N LYS A 356 -14.09 26.99 -6.59
CA LYS A 356 -12.67 27.05 -6.25
C LYS A 356 -12.45 26.76 -4.76
N PRO A 357 -11.59 25.81 -4.37
CA PRO A 357 -11.18 25.66 -2.98
C PRO A 357 -10.46 26.92 -2.48
N VAL A 358 -10.52 27.13 -1.17
CA VAL A 358 -9.79 28.21 -0.49
C VAL A 358 -8.34 27.80 -0.19
N ASP A 359 -7.45 28.77 0.00
CA ASP A 359 -6.08 28.52 0.47
C ASP A 359 -6.08 27.81 1.83
N VAL A 360 -5.00 27.04 2.07
CA VAL A 360 -4.83 26.22 3.27
C VAL A 360 -4.65 27.05 4.55
N GLU A 361 -4.25 28.31 4.44
CA GLU A 361 -3.96 29.22 5.57
C GLU A 361 -4.76 30.53 5.52
N ASP A 362 -5.22 30.98 4.35
CA ASP A 362 -5.98 32.23 4.16
C ASP A 362 -7.26 32.00 3.34
N PRO A 363 -8.43 31.87 3.98
CA PRO A 363 -9.68 31.55 3.29
C PRO A 363 -10.18 32.66 2.35
N SER A 364 -9.57 33.84 2.35
CA SER A 364 -9.89 34.92 1.40
C SER A 364 -9.29 34.68 0.01
N ILE A 365 -8.29 33.80 -0.09
CA ILE A 365 -7.64 33.41 -1.34
C ILE A 365 -8.29 32.12 -1.85
N ARG A 366 -8.53 32.06 -3.16
CA ARG A 366 -9.07 30.88 -3.84
C ARG A 366 -8.15 30.45 -4.97
N TYR A 367 -8.03 29.15 -5.16
CA TYR A 367 -7.22 28.54 -6.23
C TYR A 367 -8.08 27.69 -7.14
N ASN A 368 -7.62 27.48 -8.37
CA ASN A 368 -8.23 26.46 -9.21
C ASN A 368 -8.01 25.08 -8.58
N PRO A 369 -9.02 24.19 -8.59
CA PRO A 369 -8.78 22.77 -8.35
C PRO A 369 -7.97 22.17 -9.50
N ILE A 370 -7.42 20.98 -9.27
CA ILE A 370 -6.62 20.25 -10.25
C ILE A 370 -7.13 18.85 -10.48
N MET A 371 -6.70 18.26 -11.59
CA MET A 371 -6.75 16.83 -11.86
C MET A 371 -5.37 16.35 -12.33
N THR A 372 -4.98 15.16 -11.92
CA THR A 372 -3.79 14.46 -12.46
C THR A 372 -4.11 13.80 -13.80
N ASP A 373 -3.10 13.29 -14.50
CA ASP A 373 -3.34 12.53 -15.74
C ASP A 373 -4.14 11.24 -15.48
N ALA A 374 -3.95 10.64 -14.30
CA ALA A 374 -4.70 9.47 -13.83
C ALA A 374 -6.16 9.82 -13.47
N ASP A 375 -6.42 11.03 -12.95
CA ASP A 375 -7.80 11.49 -12.72
C ASP A 375 -8.53 11.72 -14.06
N MET A 376 -7.83 12.32 -15.02
CA MET A 376 -8.36 12.49 -16.37
C MET A 376 -8.60 11.16 -17.06
N ALA A 377 -7.83 10.12 -16.76
CA ALA A 377 -8.08 8.76 -17.25
C ALA A 377 -9.49 8.26 -16.82
N MET A 378 -9.94 8.61 -15.61
CA MET A 378 -11.29 8.27 -15.13
C MET A 378 -12.39 8.91 -15.98
N LYS A 379 -12.11 10.09 -16.56
CA LYS A 379 -13.02 10.83 -17.44
C LYS A 379 -12.95 10.39 -18.91
N MET A 380 -11.77 9.99 -19.39
CA MET A 380 -11.49 9.82 -20.82
C MET A 380 -11.53 8.37 -21.29
N ASP A 381 -11.10 7.41 -20.46
CA ASP A 381 -11.20 5.98 -20.82
C ASP A 381 -12.68 5.55 -20.84
N PRO A 382 -13.16 4.88 -21.90
CA PRO A 382 -14.59 4.56 -22.02
C PRO A 382 -15.16 3.71 -20.87
N ILE A 383 -14.38 2.77 -20.33
CA ILE A 383 -14.82 1.89 -19.24
C ILE A 383 -14.85 2.68 -17.93
N TYR A 384 -13.77 3.40 -17.63
CA TYR A 384 -13.73 4.23 -16.41
C TYR A 384 -14.73 5.37 -16.44
N ARG A 385 -15.01 5.93 -17.62
CA ARG A 385 -16.01 6.97 -17.82
C ARG A 385 -17.41 6.46 -17.49
N GLU A 386 -17.78 5.27 -17.97
CA GLU A 386 -19.09 4.69 -17.67
C GLU A 386 -19.28 4.51 -16.15
N ILE A 387 -18.25 4.01 -15.47
CA ILE A 387 -18.26 3.81 -14.02
C ILE A 387 -18.31 5.16 -13.28
N SER A 388 -17.50 6.14 -13.69
CA SER A 388 -17.48 7.48 -13.12
C SER A 388 -18.82 8.19 -13.24
N GLU A 389 -19.49 8.08 -14.39
CA GLU A 389 -20.84 8.64 -14.57
C GLU A 389 -21.88 7.93 -13.70
N ARG A 390 -21.74 6.61 -13.48
CA ARG A 390 -22.61 5.84 -12.59
C ARG A 390 -22.47 6.31 -11.15
N PHE A 391 -21.24 6.42 -10.66
CA PHE A 391 -20.94 6.96 -9.33
C PHE A 391 -21.36 8.41 -9.15
N TYR A 392 -21.19 9.24 -10.18
CA TYR A 392 -21.67 10.62 -10.12
C TYR A 392 -23.19 10.72 -9.97
N LYS A 393 -23.94 9.85 -10.66
CA LYS A 393 -25.41 9.79 -10.61
C LYS A 393 -25.94 9.10 -9.35
N ASP A 394 -25.14 8.24 -8.72
CA ASP A 394 -25.49 7.48 -7.52
C ASP A 394 -24.35 7.54 -6.46
N PRO A 395 -24.31 8.63 -5.67
CA PRO A 395 -23.28 8.82 -4.64
C PRO A 395 -23.32 7.79 -3.51
N ASP A 396 -24.48 7.17 -3.27
CA ASP A 396 -24.64 6.14 -2.24
C ASP A 396 -23.96 4.84 -2.70
N HIS A 397 -24.17 4.44 -3.96
CA HIS A 397 -23.44 3.31 -4.58
C HIS A 397 -21.93 3.56 -4.58
N PHE A 398 -21.49 4.77 -4.98
CA PHE A 398 -20.08 5.15 -4.89
C PHE A 398 -19.52 5.00 -3.47
N THR A 399 -20.23 5.52 -2.47
CA THR A 399 -19.83 5.44 -1.07
C THR A 399 -19.72 3.99 -0.59
N GLU A 400 -20.66 3.12 -0.97
CA GLU A 400 -20.59 1.69 -0.63
C GLU A 400 -19.38 1.01 -1.27
N VAL A 401 -19.19 1.17 -2.58
CA VAL A 401 -18.09 0.55 -3.30
C VAL A 401 -16.75 1.05 -2.77
N PHE A 402 -16.60 2.36 -2.55
CA PHE A 402 -15.39 2.92 -1.96
C PHE A 402 -15.11 2.34 -0.58
N ALA A 403 -16.10 2.29 0.32
CA ALA A 403 -15.91 1.77 1.66
C ALA A 403 -15.44 0.29 1.65
N ARG A 404 -15.99 -0.52 0.74
CA ARG A 404 -15.59 -1.93 0.55
C ARG A 404 -14.19 -2.06 -0.08
N ALA A 405 -13.89 -1.26 -1.10
CA ALA A 405 -12.58 -1.26 -1.77
C ALA A 405 -11.47 -0.76 -0.84
N TRP A 406 -11.74 0.27 -0.02
CA TRP A 406 -10.84 0.75 1.03
C TRP A 406 -10.56 -0.33 2.08
N PHE A 407 -11.59 -1.05 2.53
CA PHE A 407 -11.40 -2.17 3.46
C PHE A 407 -10.57 -3.29 2.83
N LYS A 408 -10.85 -3.65 1.58
CA LYS A 408 -10.03 -4.63 0.82
C LYS A 408 -8.58 -4.18 0.71
N LEU A 409 -8.31 -2.96 0.24
CA LEU A 409 -6.97 -2.40 0.14
C LEU A 409 -6.21 -2.56 1.45
N THR A 410 -6.83 -2.12 2.54
CA THR A 410 -6.17 -2.01 3.83
C THR A 410 -6.03 -3.35 4.56
N HIS A 411 -6.68 -4.43 4.09
CA HIS A 411 -6.68 -5.73 4.76
C HIS A 411 -6.33 -6.92 3.86
N ARG A 412 -6.05 -6.72 2.57
CA ARG A 412 -5.79 -7.79 1.57
C ARG A 412 -4.62 -8.71 1.91
N ASP A 413 -3.67 -8.24 2.72
CA ASP A 413 -2.48 -8.95 3.17
C ASP A 413 -2.61 -9.52 4.60
N MET A 414 -3.79 -9.39 5.22
CA MET A 414 -4.06 -9.97 6.55
C MET A 414 -4.48 -11.43 6.50
N GLY A 415 -4.64 -12.02 5.32
CA GLY A 415 -5.07 -13.41 5.14
C GLY A 415 -6.48 -13.68 5.69
N PRO A 416 -6.74 -14.87 6.26
CA PRO A 416 -8.09 -15.29 6.62
C PRO A 416 -8.67 -14.44 7.75
N LYS A 417 -9.99 -14.24 7.73
CA LYS A 417 -10.75 -13.47 8.75
C LYS A 417 -10.53 -13.96 10.19
N ALA A 418 -10.15 -15.22 10.40
CA ALA A 418 -9.73 -15.73 11.72
C ALA A 418 -8.54 -14.97 12.33
N ARG A 419 -7.76 -14.24 11.52
CA ARG A 419 -6.67 -13.37 11.99
C ARG A 419 -7.15 -11.98 12.45
N TYR A 420 -8.38 -11.61 12.16
CA TYR A 420 -8.88 -10.25 12.36
C TYR A 420 -9.29 -10.07 13.83
N ILE A 421 -8.86 -8.98 14.45
CA ILE A 421 -9.13 -8.67 15.85
C ILE A 421 -9.80 -7.31 15.93
N GLY A 422 -10.78 -7.15 16.83
CA GLY A 422 -11.36 -5.86 17.17
C GLY A 422 -12.88 -5.80 17.03
N PRO A 423 -13.49 -4.74 17.57
CA PRO A 423 -14.95 -4.61 17.62
C PRO A 423 -15.59 -4.21 16.28
N GLU A 424 -14.81 -3.74 15.31
CA GLU A 424 -15.28 -3.20 14.03
C GLU A 424 -14.99 -4.14 12.84
N VAL A 425 -14.65 -5.41 13.12
CA VAL A 425 -14.48 -6.42 12.07
C VAL A 425 -15.84 -6.66 11.39
N PRO A 426 -15.96 -6.47 10.06
CA PRO A 426 -17.22 -6.69 9.37
C PRO A 426 -17.74 -8.13 9.54
N ALA A 427 -19.05 -8.27 9.74
CA ALA A 427 -19.69 -9.56 9.90
C ALA A 427 -19.71 -10.38 8.59
N GLU A 428 -19.79 -9.70 7.44
CA GLU A 428 -19.75 -10.31 6.11
C GLU A 428 -18.41 -11.02 5.85
N ASP A 429 -18.45 -12.18 5.20
CA ASP A 429 -17.26 -12.87 4.69
C ASP A 429 -17.04 -12.46 3.23
N LEU A 430 -15.89 -11.84 2.95
CA LEU A 430 -15.57 -11.32 1.62
C LEU A 430 -14.72 -12.33 0.86
N ILE A 431 -15.01 -12.53 -0.43
CA ILE A 431 -14.37 -13.57 -1.24
C ILE A 431 -12.83 -13.47 -1.27
N TRP A 432 -12.29 -12.25 -1.27
CA TRP A 432 -10.84 -12.01 -1.30
C TRP A 432 -10.14 -12.37 0.03
N GLN A 433 -10.88 -12.65 1.10
CA GLN A 433 -10.36 -13.19 2.37
C GLN A 433 -10.15 -14.71 2.32
N ASP A 434 -10.44 -15.34 1.18
CA ASP A 434 -10.39 -16.79 0.99
C ASP A 434 -11.17 -17.53 2.12
N PRO A 435 -12.48 -17.28 2.30
CA PRO A 435 -13.25 -17.83 3.40
C PRO A 435 -13.24 -19.36 3.40
N VAL A 436 -13.16 -19.94 4.60
CA VAL A 436 -13.19 -21.39 4.83
C VAL A 436 -14.37 -21.69 5.76
N PRO A 437 -15.36 -22.50 5.32
CA PRO A 437 -16.48 -22.89 6.17
C PRO A 437 -16.02 -23.62 7.43
N ALA A 438 -16.75 -23.45 8.53
CA ALA A 438 -16.50 -24.20 9.75
C ALA A 438 -16.72 -25.71 9.50
N GLY A 439 -15.69 -26.50 9.76
CA GLY A 439 -15.76 -27.97 9.71
C GLY A 439 -16.27 -28.58 11.02
N ARG A 440 -16.50 -29.89 11.00
CA ARG A 440 -16.77 -30.68 12.22
C ARG A 440 -15.55 -30.69 13.14
N SER A 441 -15.77 -30.54 14.44
CA SER A 441 -14.72 -30.64 15.47
C SER A 441 -14.72 -31.97 16.22
N ASP A 442 -15.70 -32.84 15.95
CA ASP A 442 -16.02 -34.06 16.71
C ASP A 442 -15.55 -35.35 16.02
N TYR A 443 -14.38 -35.34 15.38
CA TYR A 443 -13.83 -36.53 14.70
C TYR A 443 -12.79 -37.27 15.55
N ASP A 444 -12.78 -38.60 15.44
CA ASP A 444 -11.77 -39.44 16.07
C ASP A 444 -10.50 -39.49 15.19
N VAL A 445 -9.49 -38.72 15.60
CA VAL A 445 -8.18 -38.66 14.93
C VAL A 445 -7.52 -40.05 14.82
N ALA A 446 -7.65 -40.89 15.84
CA ALA A 446 -7.03 -42.21 15.85
C ALA A 446 -7.74 -43.15 14.88
N ALA A 447 -9.08 -43.14 14.87
CA ALA A 447 -9.87 -43.92 13.92
C ALA A 447 -9.59 -43.49 12.46
N VAL A 448 -9.52 -42.19 12.18
CA VAL A 448 -9.19 -41.68 10.82
C VAL A 448 -7.78 -42.09 10.40
N LYS A 449 -6.77 -41.96 11.29
CA LYS A 449 -5.40 -42.42 11.01
C LYS A 449 -5.34 -43.92 10.70
N ALA A 450 -6.07 -44.74 11.45
CA ALA A 450 -6.14 -46.18 11.21
C ALA A 450 -6.77 -46.50 9.83
N ARG A 451 -7.86 -45.80 9.46
CA ARG A 451 -8.49 -45.95 8.14
C ARG A 451 -7.55 -45.53 7.00
N ILE A 452 -6.82 -44.43 7.15
CA ILE A 452 -5.83 -43.98 6.16
C ILE A 452 -4.71 -45.01 6.02
N ALA A 453 -4.16 -45.53 7.14
CA ALA A 453 -3.11 -46.55 7.11
C ALA A 453 -3.58 -47.86 6.44
N ALA A 454 -4.85 -48.23 6.59
CA ALA A 454 -5.44 -49.41 5.96
C ALA A 454 -5.89 -49.20 4.50
N SER A 455 -5.82 -47.97 3.97
CA SER A 455 -6.38 -47.60 2.66
C SER A 455 -5.61 -48.13 1.44
N GLY A 456 -4.37 -48.61 1.66
CA GLY A 456 -3.47 -49.03 0.57
C GLY A 456 -2.74 -47.88 -0.13
N LEU A 457 -2.92 -46.63 0.32
CA LEU A 457 -2.12 -45.50 -0.14
C LEU A 457 -0.65 -45.67 0.22
N SER A 458 0.24 -45.39 -0.74
CA SER A 458 1.69 -45.42 -0.48
C SER A 458 2.11 -44.26 0.42
N MET A 459 3.22 -44.44 1.15
CA MET A 459 3.81 -43.35 1.95
C MET A 459 4.12 -42.12 1.08
N ALA A 460 4.62 -42.34 -0.15
CA ALA A 460 4.94 -41.27 -1.08
C ALA A 460 3.68 -40.47 -1.48
N ASP A 461 2.58 -41.14 -1.81
CA ASP A 461 1.30 -40.50 -2.17
C ASP A 461 0.77 -39.64 -1.00
N MET A 462 0.82 -40.16 0.24
CA MET A 462 0.36 -39.44 1.42
C MET A 462 1.22 -38.21 1.71
N VAL A 463 2.54 -38.36 1.71
CA VAL A 463 3.48 -37.25 1.98
C VAL A 463 3.39 -36.18 0.91
N ALA A 464 3.39 -36.57 -0.37
CA ALA A 464 3.34 -35.61 -1.46
C ALA A 464 2.01 -34.85 -1.50
N THR A 465 0.87 -35.53 -1.32
CA THR A 465 -0.44 -34.84 -1.28
C THR A 465 -0.55 -33.87 -0.10
N ALA A 466 -0.04 -34.25 1.07
CA ALA A 466 -0.01 -33.36 2.23
C ALA A 466 0.90 -32.14 1.99
N TRP A 467 2.09 -32.36 1.42
CA TRP A 467 3.04 -31.29 1.11
C TRP A 467 2.50 -30.34 0.03
N ASP A 468 1.93 -30.88 -1.04
CA ASP A 468 1.36 -30.09 -2.14
C ASP A 468 0.20 -29.21 -1.67
N SER A 469 -0.55 -29.67 -0.67
CA SER A 469 -1.59 -28.86 -0.04
C SER A 469 -0.98 -27.75 0.83
N ALA A 470 0.06 -28.06 1.61
CA ALA A 470 0.65 -27.12 2.57
C ALA A 470 1.55 -26.06 1.94
N ARG A 471 2.35 -26.42 0.92
CA ARG A 471 3.39 -25.56 0.30
C ARG A 471 2.85 -24.33 -0.42
N THR A 472 1.53 -24.24 -0.61
CA THR A 472 0.86 -23.07 -1.20
C THR A 472 0.81 -21.88 -0.23
N PHE A 473 1.07 -22.11 1.07
CA PHE A 473 1.13 -21.05 2.05
C PHE A 473 2.28 -20.08 1.77
N ARG A 474 1.98 -18.78 1.82
CA ARG A 474 3.00 -17.72 1.79
C ARG A 474 2.79 -16.76 2.96
N GLY A 475 3.85 -16.50 3.71
CA GLY A 475 3.80 -15.65 4.91
C GLY A 475 3.69 -14.15 4.62
N SER A 476 3.84 -13.74 3.36
CA SER A 476 3.76 -12.33 2.94
C SER A 476 2.34 -11.77 3.04
N ASP A 477 1.34 -12.51 2.59
CA ASP A 477 -0.09 -12.13 2.67
C ASP A 477 -0.96 -13.14 3.41
N MET A 478 -0.34 -14.17 3.98
CA MET A 478 -0.96 -15.20 4.80
C MET A 478 -2.03 -16.03 4.07
N ARG A 479 -1.93 -16.12 2.74
CA ARG A 479 -2.81 -16.93 1.88
C ARG A 479 -2.24 -18.34 1.67
N GLY A 480 -3.11 -19.24 1.20
CA GLY A 480 -2.76 -20.63 0.91
C GLY A 480 -2.67 -21.53 2.15
N GLY A 481 -2.04 -22.68 1.98
CA GLY A 481 -1.89 -23.72 3.01
C GLY A 481 -2.99 -24.79 2.95
N ALA A 482 -2.92 -25.71 3.91
CA ALA A 482 -3.76 -26.92 3.89
C ALA A 482 -5.22 -26.69 4.33
N ASN A 483 -5.49 -25.62 5.10
CA ASN A 483 -6.84 -25.35 5.58
C ASN A 483 -7.80 -25.05 4.41
N GLY A 484 -9.03 -25.57 4.49
CA GLY A 484 -10.01 -25.53 3.42
C GLY A 484 -9.83 -26.58 2.31
N ALA A 485 -8.76 -27.38 2.37
CA ALA A 485 -8.46 -28.45 1.41
C ALA A 485 -8.56 -27.98 -0.06
N ARG A 486 -8.11 -26.76 -0.35
CA ARG A 486 -8.24 -26.15 -1.69
C ARG A 486 -7.52 -26.92 -2.79
N ILE A 487 -6.59 -27.81 -2.44
CA ILE A 487 -5.93 -28.72 -3.37
C ILE A 487 -6.92 -29.54 -4.20
N ARG A 488 -8.12 -29.85 -3.68
CA ARG A 488 -9.16 -30.58 -4.43
C ARG A 488 -10.02 -29.70 -5.34
N LEU A 489 -9.84 -28.38 -5.29
CA LEU A 489 -10.63 -27.39 -6.03
C LEU A 489 -9.80 -26.80 -7.18
N ALA A 490 -10.49 -26.21 -8.15
CA ALA A 490 -9.81 -25.44 -9.20
C ALA A 490 -9.18 -24.16 -8.61
N PRO A 491 -8.00 -23.73 -9.10
CA PRO A 491 -7.19 -24.39 -10.13
C PRO A 491 -6.23 -25.47 -9.60
N GLN A 492 -6.06 -25.61 -8.27
CA GLN A 492 -5.00 -26.45 -7.68
C GLN A 492 -5.08 -27.94 -8.05
N LYS A 493 -6.29 -28.48 -8.22
CA LYS A 493 -6.49 -29.87 -8.63
C LYS A 493 -5.91 -30.19 -10.01
N ASP A 494 -5.76 -29.17 -10.86
CA ASP A 494 -5.33 -29.28 -12.26
C ASP A 494 -3.88 -28.79 -12.45
N TRP A 495 -3.19 -28.37 -11.38
CA TRP A 495 -1.80 -27.94 -11.47
C TRP A 495 -0.88 -29.12 -11.80
N GLU A 496 -0.05 -28.95 -12.84
CA GLU A 496 0.94 -29.95 -13.25
C GLU A 496 1.84 -30.39 -12.09
N GLY A 497 2.31 -29.42 -11.28
CA GLY A 497 3.15 -29.67 -10.11
C GLY A 497 2.48 -30.48 -8.99
N ASN A 498 1.15 -30.68 -9.02
CA ASN A 498 0.42 -31.53 -8.08
C ASN A 498 0.13 -32.93 -8.65
N GLU A 499 0.56 -33.21 -9.90
CA GLU A 499 0.36 -34.47 -10.60
C GLU A 499 -1.13 -34.89 -10.63
N PRO A 500 -2.00 -34.23 -11.42
CA PRO A 500 -3.46 -34.34 -11.29
C PRO A 500 -4.02 -35.77 -11.28
N ALA A 501 -3.43 -36.69 -12.05
CA ALA A 501 -3.83 -38.10 -12.06
C ALA A 501 -3.50 -38.82 -10.73
N ARG A 502 -2.35 -38.52 -10.11
CA ARG A 502 -1.99 -39.01 -8.78
C ARG A 502 -2.92 -38.40 -7.74
N LEU A 503 -3.08 -37.08 -7.76
CA LEU A 503 -3.92 -36.37 -6.80
C LEU A 503 -5.37 -36.87 -6.84
N ALA A 504 -5.98 -37.00 -8.02
CA ALA A 504 -7.34 -37.51 -8.18
C ALA A 504 -7.50 -38.93 -7.61
N ARG A 505 -6.52 -39.81 -7.84
CA ARG A 505 -6.50 -41.17 -7.25
C ARG A 505 -6.39 -41.15 -5.73
N VAL A 506 -5.57 -40.26 -5.16
CA VAL A 506 -5.43 -40.16 -3.69
C VAL A 506 -6.71 -39.60 -3.07
N LEU A 507 -7.28 -38.54 -3.65
CA LEU A 507 -8.52 -37.93 -3.16
C LEU A 507 -9.70 -38.90 -3.19
N SER A 508 -9.83 -39.74 -4.23
CA SER A 508 -10.91 -40.74 -4.29
C SER A 508 -10.84 -41.79 -3.19
N VAL A 509 -9.67 -42.01 -2.59
CA VAL A 509 -9.48 -42.88 -1.42
C VAL A 509 -9.72 -42.14 -0.10
N LEU A 510 -9.33 -40.88 0.00
CA LEU A 510 -9.48 -40.07 1.22
C LEU A 510 -10.92 -39.58 1.44
N GLU A 511 -11.67 -39.29 0.38
CA GLU A 511 -13.04 -38.77 0.47
C GLU A 511 -14.00 -39.68 1.26
N PRO A 512 -14.07 -41.01 1.03
CA PRO A 512 -14.90 -41.92 1.82
C PRO A 512 -14.44 -42.09 3.28
N ILE A 513 -13.19 -41.72 3.59
CA ILE A 513 -12.68 -41.73 4.98
C ILE A 513 -13.14 -40.50 5.74
N ALA A 514 -13.28 -39.37 5.04
CA ALA A 514 -13.72 -38.09 5.59
C ALA A 514 -15.24 -37.97 5.75
N ALA A 515 -16.03 -38.74 4.98
CA ALA A 515 -17.48 -38.91 5.14
C ALA A 515 -17.82 -39.74 6.38
#